data_AF-A0A0P9S912-F1
#
_entry.id   AF-A0A0P9S912-F1
#
_cell.length_a   1.000
_cell.length_b   1.000
_cell.length_c   1.000
_cell.angle_alpha   90.00
_cell.angle_beta   90.00
_cell.angle_gamma   90.00
#
_symmetry.space_group_name_H-M   'P 1'
#
loop_
_entity.id
_entity.type
_entity.pdbx_description
1 polymer ?
#
loop_
_entity_poly.entity_id
_entity_poly.type
_entity_poly.pdbx_seq_one_letter_code
_entity_poly.pdbx_strand_id
1 'polypeptide(L)'
;MNSFKYKPYYSYNGPTASDPLREPLSDEDEQRNIQLFYTDVINAFEDDDVLVTKDQDGIITIQTDLPKQECDGRIAQILTSLDLLGRKL
;
A
#
# COMPACT_ATOMS: atom_id res chain seq x y z
N MET A 1 -4.22 -20.79 2.48
CA MET A 1 -4.17 -19.32 2.39
C MET A 1 -3.53 -18.73 3.62
N ASN A 2 -2.37 -18.09 3.42
CA ASN A 2 -1.78 -17.21 4.42
C ASN A 2 -2.58 -15.91 4.48
N SER A 3 -2.52 -15.21 5.61
CA SER A 3 -3.15 -13.91 5.77
C SER A 3 -2.08 -12.86 6.07
N PHE A 4 -1.99 -11.84 5.22
CA PHE A 4 -1.06 -10.74 5.38
C PHE A 4 -1.82 -9.43 5.57
N LYS A 5 -1.37 -8.61 6.54
CA LYS A 5 -2.04 -7.38 6.93
C LYS A 5 -1.15 -6.17 6.70
N TYR A 6 -1.72 -5.13 6.10
CA TYR A 6 -1.03 -3.91 5.74
C TYR A 6 -1.89 -2.69 6.09
N LYS A 7 -1.29 -1.69 6.71
CA LYS A 7 -1.90 -0.38 6.91
C LYS A 7 -1.09 0.68 6.17
N PRO A 8 -1.63 1.35 5.13
CA PRO A 8 -0.96 2.47 4.49
C PRO A 8 -0.95 3.68 5.44
N TYR A 9 0.11 4.47 5.39
CA TYR A 9 0.19 5.77 6.03
C TYR A 9 1.18 6.66 5.28
N TYR A 10 0.99 7.97 5.39
CA TYR A 10 1.92 8.95 4.84
C TYR A 10 2.93 9.42 5.89
N SER A 11 4.16 9.67 5.47
CA SER A 11 5.17 10.31 6.30
C SER A 11 6.16 11.05 5.42
N TYR A 12 6.27 12.35 5.65
CA TYR A 12 7.22 13.21 4.94
C TYR A 12 8.58 13.21 5.64
N ASN A 13 9.58 12.63 4.99
CA ASN A 13 10.96 12.58 5.49
C ASN A 13 11.87 13.62 4.82
N GLY A 14 11.29 14.59 4.11
CA GLY A 14 12.05 15.58 3.35
C GLY A 14 12.56 15.08 1.99
N PRO A 15 13.29 15.94 1.27
CA PRO A 15 13.97 15.56 0.04
C PRO A 15 15.05 14.50 0.28
N THR A 16 15.23 13.63 -0.71
CA THR A 16 16.26 12.59 -0.68
C THR A 16 17.25 12.78 -1.82
N ALA A 17 18.37 12.07 -1.81
CA ALA A 17 19.32 12.12 -2.94
C ALA A 17 18.68 11.71 -4.27
N SER A 18 17.69 10.81 -4.23
CA SER A 18 16.92 10.35 -5.39
C SER A 18 15.75 11.26 -5.76
N ASP A 19 15.29 12.09 -4.82
CA ASP A 19 14.20 13.05 -5.03
C ASP A 19 14.50 14.36 -4.28
N PRO A 20 15.40 15.20 -4.82
CA PRO A 20 15.92 16.38 -4.13
C PRO A 20 14.93 17.56 -4.11
N LEU A 21 13.83 17.46 -4.87
CA LEU A 21 12.80 18.48 -4.96
C LEU A 21 11.47 17.99 -4.37
N ARG A 22 11.48 16.90 -3.59
CA ARG A 22 10.27 16.35 -2.99
C ARG A 22 9.56 17.40 -2.15
N GLU A 23 8.27 17.56 -2.41
CA GLU A 23 7.37 18.40 -1.64
C GLU A 23 6.45 17.52 -0.78
N PRO A 24 5.98 18.01 0.38
CA PRO A 24 5.01 17.28 1.16
C PRO A 24 3.66 17.20 0.42
N LEU A 25 3.02 16.03 0.47
CA LEU A 25 1.63 15.89 0.07
C LEU A 25 0.72 16.82 0.89
N SER A 26 -0.32 17.34 0.23
CA SER A 26 -1.44 17.97 0.91
C SER A 26 -2.28 16.93 1.65
N ASP A 27 -3.07 17.35 2.64
CA ASP A 27 -4.00 16.45 3.34
C ASP A 27 -5.00 15.79 2.38
N GLU A 28 -5.41 16.50 1.33
CA GLU A 28 -6.31 15.97 0.29
C GLU A 28 -5.62 14.90 -0.57
N ASP A 29 -4.38 15.14 -0.97
CA ASP A 29 -3.59 14.17 -1.73
C ASP A 29 -3.25 12.94 -0.89
N GLU A 30 -2.92 13.11 0.40
CA GLU A 30 -2.71 11.99 1.33
C GLU A 30 -3.95 11.11 1.38
N GLN A 31 -5.13 11.69 1.63
CA GLN A 31 -6.37 10.92 1.70
C GLN A 31 -6.71 10.25 0.37
N ARG A 32 -6.53 10.95 -0.75
CA ARG A 32 -6.73 10.39 -2.09
C ARG A 32 -5.81 9.21 -2.32
N ASN A 33 -4.52 9.33 -2.02
CA ASN A 33 -3.54 8.28 -2.23
C ASN A 33 -3.83 7.06 -1.35
N ILE A 34 -4.24 7.25 -0.09
CA ILE A 34 -4.67 6.15 0.79
C ILE A 34 -5.90 5.42 0.22
N GLN A 35 -6.84 6.14 -0.42
CA GLN A 35 -7.98 5.52 -1.09
C GLN A 35 -7.55 4.75 -2.35
N LEU A 36 -6.69 5.35 -3.17
CA LEU A 36 -6.15 4.72 -4.37
C LEU A 36 -5.39 3.43 -4.05
N PHE A 37 -4.65 3.40 -2.94
CA PHE A 37 -3.95 2.19 -2.49
C PHE A 37 -4.88 0.97 -2.41
N TYR A 38 -6.10 1.13 -1.90
CA TYR A 38 -7.04 0.01 -1.83
C TYR A 38 -7.48 -0.48 -3.21
N THR A 39 -7.79 0.46 -4.11
CA THR A 39 -8.17 0.15 -5.49
C THR A 39 -7.03 -0.54 -6.24
N ASP A 40 -5.82 -0.01 -6.11
CA ASP A 40 -4.64 -0.56 -6.78
C ASP A 40 -4.27 -1.94 -6.23
N VAL A 41 -4.47 -2.20 -4.93
CA VAL A 41 -4.29 -3.54 -4.37
C VAL A 41 -5.30 -4.52 -4.96
N ILE A 42 -6.59 -4.17 -5.04
CA ILE A 42 -7.58 -5.07 -5.67
C ILE A 42 -7.18 -5.39 -7.11
N ASN A 43 -6.84 -4.35 -7.88
CA ASN A 43 -6.47 -4.52 -9.29
C ASN A 43 -5.19 -5.37 -9.45
N ALA A 44 -4.21 -5.21 -8.56
CA ALA A 44 -2.95 -5.95 -8.61
C ALA A 44 -3.07 -7.45 -8.28
N PHE A 45 -4.20 -7.88 -7.72
CA PHE A 45 -4.50 -9.28 -7.38
C PHE A 45 -5.76 -9.80 -8.10
N GLU A 46 -6.32 -9.06 -9.06
CA GLU A 46 -7.57 -9.43 -9.74
C GLU A 46 -7.48 -10.79 -10.48
N ASP A 47 -6.30 -11.09 -11.05
CA ASP A 47 -6.05 -12.32 -11.78
C ASP A 47 -5.65 -13.51 -10.88
N ASP A 48 -5.41 -13.28 -9.59
CA ASP A 48 -5.00 -14.30 -8.63
C ASP A 48 -6.19 -14.77 -7.78
N ASP A 49 -6.17 -16.02 -7.31
CA ASP A 49 -7.16 -16.53 -6.33
C ASP A 49 -6.85 -15.96 -4.93
N VAL A 50 -7.13 -14.67 -4.75
CA VAL A 50 -6.77 -13.87 -3.59
C VAL A 50 -8.00 -13.15 -3.06
N LEU A 51 -8.21 -13.25 -1.75
CA LEU A 51 -9.24 -12.46 -1.07
C LEU A 51 -8.61 -11.22 -0.46
N VAL A 52 -8.95 -10.05 -1.02
CA VAL A 52 -8.59 -8.74 -0.47
C VAL A 52 -9.78 -8.18 0.31
N THR A 53 -9.56 -7.80 1.55
CA THR A 53 -10.57 -7.16 2.42
C THR A 53 -10.00 -5.92 3.08
N LYS A 54 -10.84 -4.92 3.33
CA LYS A 54 -10.48 -3.72 4.09
C LYS A 54 -11.42 -3.54 5.28
N ASP A 55 -10.85 -3.26 6.44
CA ASP A 55 -11.63 -2.95 7.65
C ASP A 55 -11.88 -1.44 7.83
N GLN A 56 -12.62 -1.10 8.88
CA GLN A 56 -12.96 0.28 9.23
C GLN A 56 -11.75 1.12 9.66
N ASP A 57 -10.67 0.46 10.10
CA ASP A 57 -9.42 1.11 10.53
C ASP A 57 -8.44 1.34 9.36
N GLY A 58 -8.87 1.00 8.13
CA GLY A 58 -8.08 1.12 6.91
C GLY A 58 -7.00 0.05 6.76
N ILE A 59 -7.09 -1.06 7.50
CA ILE A 59 -6.18 -2.19 7.35
C ILE A 59 -6.67 -3.06 6.20
N ILE A 60 -5.78 -3.32 5.25
CA ILE A 60 -6.00 -4.31 4.20
C ILE A 60 -5.52 -5.67 4.70
N THR A 61 -6.40 -6.67 4.59
CA THR A 61 -6.06 -8.08 4.79
C THR A 61 -6.11 -8.80 3.45
N ILE A 62 -5.00 -9.41 3.08
CA ILE A 62 -4.83 -10.20 1.86
C ILE A 62 -4.71 -11.66 2.26
N GLN A 63 -5.64 -12.49 1.80
CA GLN A 63 -5.57 -13.94 1.95
C GLN A 63 -5.17 -14.55 0.61
N THR A 64 -4.02 -15.22 0.59
CA THR A 64 -3.41 -15.74 -0.64
C THR A 64 -2.55 -16.96 -0.35
N ASP A 65 -2.34 -17.81 -1.35
CA ASP A 65 -1.34 -18.87 -1.31
C ASP A 65 0.03 -18.43 -1.87
N LEU A 66 0.12 -17.19 -2.37
CA LEU A 66 1.38 -16.60 -2.81
C LEU A 66 2.41 -16.56 -1.65
N PRO A 67 3.71 -16.73 -1.97
CA PRO A 67 4.76 -16.53 -0.99
C PRO A 67 4.72 -15.13 -0.38
N LYS A 68 4.97 -15.03 0.93
CA LYS A 68 4.99 -13.76 1.66
C LYS A 68 5.84 -12.68 0.98
N GLN A 69 7.01 -13.06 0.47
CA GLN A 69 7.93 -12.13 -0.19
C GLN A 69 7.34 -11.54 -1.48
N GLU A 70 6.57 -12.33 -2.22
CA GLU A 70 5.92 -11.87 -3.45
C GLU A 70 4.77 -10.90 -3.12
N CYS A 71 3.92 -11.26 -2.16
CA CYS A 71 2.86 -10.38 -1.68
C CYS A 71 3.44 -9.06 -1.13
N ASP A 72 4.47 -9.13 -0.30
CA ASP A 72 5.16 -7.94 0.25
C ASP A 72 5.77 -7.07 -0.86
N GLY A 73 6.34 -7.69 -1.91
CA GLY A 73 6.91 -6.97 -3.04
C GLY A 73 5.88 -6.19 -3.82
N ARG A 74 4.73 -6.80 -4.16
CA ARG A 74 3.64 -6.13 -4.88
C ARG A 74 3.08 -4.96 -4.05
N ILE A 75 2.86 -5.18 -2.76
CA ILE A 75 2.36 -4.13 -1.85
C ILE A 75 3.36 -2.97 -1.73
N ALA A 76 4.65 -3.25 -1.60
CA ALA A 76 5.67 -2.22 -1.53
C ALA A 76 5.73 -1.36 -2.80
N GLN A 77 5.54 -1.97 -3.98
CA GLN A 77 5.50 -1.23 -5.25
C GLN A 77 4.32 -0.26 -5.29
N ILE A 78 3.12 -0.70 -4.93
CA ILE A 78 1.91 0.14 -4.91
C ILE A 78 2.05 1.29 -3.90
N LEU A 79 2.55 0.99 -2.70
CA LEU A 79 2.81 2.02 -1.68
C LEU A 79 3.79 3.07 -2.19
N THR A 80 4.90 2.63 -2.80
CA THR A 80 5.93 3.54 -3.32
C THR A 80 5.39 4.41 -4.46
N SER A 81 4.55 3.86 -5.36
CA SER A 81 3.96 4.65 -6.45
C SER A 81 2.98 5.73 -5.97
N LEU A 82 2.45 5.59 -4.76
CA LEU A 82 1.50 6.53 -4.15
C LEU A 82 2.16 7.45 -3.11
N ASP A 83 3.49 7.41 -3.00
CA ASP A 83 4.26 8.09 -1.95
C ASP A 83 3.77 7.74 -0.52
N LEU A 84 3.36 6.50 -0.32
CA LEU A 84 2.89 5.97 0.96
C LEU A 84 3.91 4.99 1.55
N LEU A 85 3.80 4.78 2.86
CA LEU A 85 4.51 3.76 3.60
C LEU A 85 3.54 2.69 4.09
N GLY A 86 4.06 1.48 4.28
CA GLY A 86 3.30 0.34 4.76
C GLY A 86 3.71 -0.03 6.18
N ARG A 87 2.75 -0.06 7.11
CA ARG A 87 2.94 -0.74 8.40
C ARG A 87 2.42 -2.16 8.26
N LYS A 88 3.34 -3.13 8.31
CA LYS A 88 2.99 -4.54 8.41
C LYS A 88 2.53 -4.86 9.85
N LEU A 89 1.45 -5.63 9.97
CA LEU A 89 0.83 -6.00 11.25
C LEU A 89 0.89 -7.52 11.47
#